data_AF-A0AAD6WIU7-F1
#
_entry.id   AF-A0AAD6WIU7-F1
#
_cell.length_a   1.000
_cell.length_b   1.000
_cell.length_c   1.000
_cell.angle_alpha   90.00
_cell.angle_beta   90.00
_cell.angle_gamma   90.00
#
_symmetry.space_group_name_H-M   'P 1'
#
loop_
_entity.id
_entity.type
_entity.pdbx_description
1 polymer ?
#
loop_
_entity_poly.entity_id
_entity_poly.type
_entity_poly.pdbx_seq_one_letter_code
_entity_poly.pdbx_strand_id
1 'polypeptide(L)'
;MSRLQAEEETQKAFGWAARDSSGILSPFHFTRRVTGDNDITIKILYCGICHSDLHIARNDFGFAIYPVVPGHEIVGVVTQVGKKVARFKVGDKAGVGCLIGSCGKCENCQDDMESYCSKTVYTYTIFDDGGANNYGGYSDVYVVNEHFAIRIPDNLSLGGGAPLLCAGITVFSPMKYFGLDKAGMHLGVVGLGGLGHLAVKFAKAFGMKVTVISTSPSKHHEAIEQLKADSFIVSHDMKQMEVHEEQYTRSFLSKVHSIPLLVFLFDLAGCDWHHERYHRHCRCSSSSKATA
;
A
#
# COMPACT_ATOMS: atom_id res chain seq x y z
N MET A 1 -27.35 -31.16 -27.12
CA MET A 1 -28.08 -30.24 -26.21
C MET A 1 -27.08 -29.20 -25.74
N SER A 2 -27.23 -27.98 -26.26
CA SER A 2 -26.27 -26.88 -26.17
C SER A 2 -26.04 -26.43 -24.74
N ARG A 3 -24.77 -26.34 -24.32
CA ARG A 3 -24.34 -25.48 -23.22
C ARG A 3 -24.67 -24.04 -23.63
N LEU A 4 -25.83 -23.57 -23.22
CA LEU A 4 -26.07 -22.14 -23.05
C LEU A 4 -25.06 -21.72 -21.98
N GLN A 5 -24.02 -20.99 -22.38
CA GLN A 5 -23.23 -20.20 -21.46
C GLN A 5 -24.24 -19.30 -20.74
N ALA A 6 -24.41 -19.50 -19.43
CA ALA A 6 -25.13 -18.53 -18.63
C ALA A 6 -24.43 -17.20 -18.83
N GLU A 7 -25.10 -16.23 -19.46
CA GLU A 7 -24.63 -14.86 -19.44
C GLU A 7 -24.46 -14.51 -17.95
N GLU A 8 -23.23 -14.20 -17.55
CA GLU A 8 -22.95 -13.76 -16.19
C GLU A 8 -23.82 -12.54 -15.92
N GLU A 9 -24.77 -12.65 -14.99
CA GLU A 9 -25.61 -11.52 -14.63
C GLU A 9 -24.70 -10.38 -14.13
N THR A 10 -24.89 -9.19 -14.69
CA THR A 10 -24.12 -8.00 -14.32
C THR A 10 -25.04 -6.86 -13.90
N GLN A 11 -24.52 -5.95 -13.08
CA GLN A 11 -25.16 -4.70 -12.68
C GLN A 11 -24.43 -3.50 -13.29
N LYS A 12 -25.18 -2.47 -13.66
CA LYS A 12 -24.63 -1.22 -14.20
C LYS A 12 -23.83 -0.49 -13.14
N ALA A 13 -22.71 0.11 -13.54
CA ALA A 13 -21.89 0.97 -12.72
C ALA A 13 -21.42 2.18 -13.51
N PHE A 14 -21.15 3.26 -12.81
CA PHE A 14 -20.65 4.51 -13.36
C PHE A 14 -19.40 4.95 -12.61
N GLY A 15 -18.41 5.44 -13.33
CA GLY A 15 -17.17 5.94 -12.74
C GLY A 15 -16.40 6.85 -13.67
N TRP A 16 -15.16 7.14 -13.27
CA TRP A 16 -14.24 7.98 -14.02
C TRP A 16 -13.01 7.18 -14.39
N ALA A 17 -12.70 7.13 -15.70
CA ALA A 17 -11.63 6.30 -16.23
C ALA A 17 -10.59 7.11 -17.01
N ALA A 18 -9.33 6.72 -16.89
CA ALA A 18 -8.29 7.04 -17.85
C ALA A 18 -8.38 6.07 -19.04
N ARG A 19 -8.12 6.57 -20.25
CA ARG A 19 -8.14 5.76 -21.49
C ARG A 19 -6.79 5.70 -22.20
N ASP A 20 -5.82 6.47 -21.72
CA ASP A 20 -4.46 6.56 -22.24
C ASP A 20 -3.51 7.09 -21.15
N SER A 21 -2.21 7.14 -21.46
CA SER A 21 -1.13 7.55 -20.57
C SER A 21 -1.13 9.04 -20.19
N SER A 22 -2.04 9.87 -20.71
CA SER A 22 -2.23 11.22 -20.15
C SER A 22 -2.75 11.17 -18.71
N GLY A 23 -3.44 10.07 -18.35
CA GLY A 23 -4.10 9.91 -17.06
C GLY A 23 -5.30 10.84 -16.85
N ILE A 24 -5.79 11.49 -17.92
CA ILE A 24 -6.98 12.34 -17.82
C ILE A 24 -8.20 11.45 -17.60
N LEU A 25 -8.86 11.66 -16.46
CA LEU A 25 -10.08 10.94 -16.10
C LEU A 25 -11.30 11.58 -16.75
N SER A 26 -12.19 10.74 -17.28
CA SER A 26 -13.48 11.18 -17.82
C SER A 26 -14.59 10.18 -17.50
N PRO A 27 -15.87 10.59 -17.53
CA PRO A 27 -17.00 9.71 -17.29
C PRO A 27 -16.95 8.41 -18.11
N PHE A 28 -17.26 7.29 -17.45
CA PHE A 28 -17.21 5.96 -18.01
C PHE A 28 -18.32 5.08 -17.42
N HIS A 29 -19.11 4.48 -18.30
CA HIS A 29 -20.14 3.51 -17.93
C HIS A 29 -19.61 2.11 -18.16
N PHE A 30 -19.83 1.23 -17.20
CA PHE A 30 -19.38 -0.15 -17.26
C PHE A 30 -20.35 -1.05 -16.48
N THR A 31 -20.01 -2.33 -16.40
CA THR A 31 -20.77 -3.29 -15.59
C THR A 31 -19.88 -3.93 -14.55
N ARG A 32 -20.48 -4.31 -13.42
CA ARG A 32 -19.87 -5.17 -12.41
C ARG A 32 -20.66 -6.46 -12.32
N ARG A 33 -20.03 -7.52 -11.86
CA ARG A 33 -20.74 -8.75 -11.48
C ARG A 33 -21.85 -8.46 -10.45
N VAL A 34 -22.90 -9.27 -10.44
CA VAL A 34 -23.91 -9.24 -9.37
C VAL A 34 -23.32 -9.64 -8.01
N THR A 35 -24.05 -9.35 -6.93
CA THR A 35 -23.72 -9.78 -5.56
C THR A 35 -23.78 -11.31 -5.49
N GLY A 36 -22.62 -11.97 -5.49
CA GLY A 36 -22.53 -13.42 -5.29
C GLY A 36 -22.75 -13.84 -3.83
N ASP A 37 -22.80 -15.14 -3.59
CA ASP A 37 -23.17 -15.71 -2.27
C ASP A 37 -22.31 -15.20 -1.10
N ASN A 38 -21.02 -14.93 -1.32
CA ASN A 38 -20.07 -14.48 -0.30
C ASN A 38 -19.71 -13.00 -0.44
N ASP A 39 -20.43 -12.27 -1.27
CA ASP A 39 -20.09 -10.90 -1.63
C ASP A 39 -20.99 -9.89 -0.94
N ILE A 40 -20.45 -8.69 -0.77
CA ILE A 40 -21.21 -7.50 -0.42
C ILE A 40 -21.16 -6.51 -1.56
N THR A 41 -22.27 -5.83 -1.79
CA THR A 41 -22.32 -4.64 -2.66
C THR A 41 -22.29 -3.41 -1.78
N ILE A 42 -21.38 -2.49 -2.10
CA ILE A 42 -21.12 -1.25 -1.37
C ILE A 42 -21.50 -0.08 -2.27
N LYS A 43 -22.37 0.80 -1.79
CA LYS A 43 -22.50 2.15 -2.35
C LYS A 43 -21.31 2.97 -1.87
N ILE A 44 -20.46 3.39 -2.81
CA ILE A 44 -19.25 4.14 -2.49
C ILE A 44 -19.64 5.56 -2.04
N LEU A 45 -19.08 6.01 -0.92
CA LEU A 45 -19.28 7.36 -0.39
C LEU A 45 -18.00 8.19 -0.49
N TYR A 46 -16.86 7.55 -0.24
CA TYR A 46 -15.53 8.16 -0.34
C TYR A 46 -14.58 7.19 -1.02
N CYS A 47 -13.68 7.71 -1.83
CA CYS A 47 -12.49 7.01 -2.26
C CYS A 47 -11.31 7.96 -2.09
N GLY A 48 -10.28 7.51 -1.36
CA GLY A 48 -9.04 8.27 -1.25
C GLY A 48 -8.24 8.24 -2.56
N ILE A 49 -7.27 9.15 -2.65
CA ILE A 49 -6.38 9.32 -3.82
C ILE A 49 -4.95 9.08 -3.34
N CYS A 50 -4.30 8.09 -3.94
CA CYS A 50 -2.90 7.74 -3.66
C CYS A 50 -2.03 7.92 -4.91
N HIS A 51 -0.71 8.06 -4.72
CA HIS A 51 0.23 8.14 -5.84
C HIS A 51 0.19 6.88 -6.73
N SER A 52 -0.17 5.72 -6.17
CA SER A 52 -0.37 4.50 -6.96
C SER A 52 -1.47 4.68 -8.01
N ASP A 53 -2.54 5.44 -7.72
CA ASP A 53 -3.59 5.71 -8.69
C ASP A 53 -3.06 6.56 -9.85
N LEU A 54 -2.21 7.56 -9.54
CA LEU A 54 -1.57 8.42 -10.54
C LEU A 54 -0.62 7.63 -11.44
N HIS A 55 0.27 6.84 -10.85
CA HIS A 55 1.26 6.07 -11.60
C HIS A 55 0.62 5.05 -12.54
N ILE A 56 -0.46 4.39 -12.10
CA ILE A 56 -1.19 3.46 -12.98
C ILE A 56 -1.97 4.22 -14.05
N ALA A 57 -2.67 5.30 -13.70
CA ALA A 57 -3.44 6.09 -14.67
C ALA A 57 -2.56 6.72 -15.77
N ARG A 58 -1.29 7.02 -15.49
CA ARG A 58 -0.33 7.57 -16.45
C ARG A 58 0.53 6.51 -17.14
N ASN A 59 0.39 5.24 -16.75
CA ASN A 59 1.24 4.15 -17.21
C ASN A 59 2.74 4.39 -16.95
N ASP A 60 3.09 4.98 -15.80
CA ASP A 60 4.50 5.28 -15.46
C ASP A 60 5.37 4.01 -15.38
N PHE A 61 4.76 2.85 -15.18
CA PHE A 61 5.44 1.55 -15.14
C PHE A 61 5.33 0.73 -16.44
N GLY A 62 4.64 1.23 -17.47
CA GLY A 62 4.58 0.62 -18.80
C GLY A 62 3.63 -0.59 -18.97
N PHE A 63 2.88 -0.99 -17.94
CA PHE A 63 2.03 -2.19 -17.95
C PHE A 63 0.52 -1.94 -17.70
N ALA A 64 0.07 -0.68 -17.67
CA ALA A 64 -1.33 -0.35 -17.39
C ALA A 64 -2.26 -0.85 -18.51
N ILE A 65 -3.43 -1.36 -18.12
CA ILE A 65 -4.49 -1.80 -19.05
C ILE A 65 -5.61 -0.78 -19.05
N TYR A 66 -5.79 -0.10 -20.19
CA TYR A 66 -6.89 0.84 -20.36
C TYR A 66 -8.18 0.17 -20.87
N PRO A 67 -9.37 0.66 -20.48
CA PRO A 67 -9.59 1.77 -19.56
C PRO A 67 -9.26 1.40 -18.10
N VAL A 68 -8.70 2.35 -17.35
CA VAL A 68 -8.43 2.21 -15.90
C VAL A 68 -9.43 3.08 -15.15
N VAL A 69 -10.19 2.50 -14.23
CA VAL A 69 -10.91 3.26 -13.19
C VAL A 69 -10.08 3.11 -11.91
N PRO A 70 -9.34 4.15 -11.48
CA PRO A 70 -8.49 4.04 -10.28
C PRO A 70 -9.30 4.00 -8.97
N GLY A 71 -8.58 3.98 -7.85
CA GLY A 71 -9.15 4.06 -6.50
C GLY A 71 -9.10 2.72 -5.77
N HIS A 72 -8.33 2.68 -4.69
CA HIS A 72 -8.14 1.50 -3.83
C HIS A 72 -8.22 1.83 -2.34
N GLU A 73 -8.84 2.96 -2.02
CA GLU A 73 -9.07 3.46 -0.67
C GLU A 73 -10.57 3.71 -0.48
N ILE A 74 -11.37 2.66 -0.67
CA ILE A 74 -12.83 2.76 -0.83
C ILE A 74 -13.51 2.71 0.52
N VAL A 75 -14.44 3.64 0.80
CA VAL A 75 -15.32 3.61 1.96
C VAL A 75 -16.75 3.88 1.54
N GLY A 76 -17.70 3.08 2.05
CA GLY A 76 -19.09 3.21 1.71
C GLY A 76 -20.03 2.49 2.67
N VAL A 77 -21.26 2.30 2.21
CA VAL A 77 -22.31 1.60 2.96
C VAL A 77 -22.76 0.37 2.19
N VAL A 78 -22.88 -0.75 2.90
CA VAL A 78 -23.35 -2.02 2.33
C VAL A 78 -24.82 -1.88 1.93
N THR A 79 -25.14 -2.14 0.66
CA THR A 79 -26.51 -2.08 0.11
C THR A 79 -27.09 -3.46 -0.20
N GLN A 80 -26.25 -4.47 -0.41
CA GLN A 80 -26.66 -5.86 -0.59
C GLN A 80 -25.62 -6.80 0.01
N VAL A 81 -26.07 -7.98 0.44
CA VAL A 81 -25.22 -9.07 0.94
C VAL A 81 -25.64 -10.39 0.32
N GLY A 82 -24.65 -11.23 0.00
CA GLY A 82 -24.86 -12.59 -0.44
C GLY A 82 -25.40 -13.49 0.66
N LYS A 83 -25.97 -14.64 0.27
CA LYS A 83 -26.65 -15.57 1.19
C LYS A 83 -25.74 -16.22 2.23
N LYS A 84 -24.43 -16.26 1.97
CA LYS A 84 -23.41 -16.85 2.85
C LYS A 84 -22.62 -15.80 3.63
N VAL A 85 -22.89 -14.50 3.38
CA VAL A 85 -22.24 -13.42 4.09
C VAL A 85 -22.61 -13.44 5.57
N ALA A 86 -21.59 -13.42 6.44
CA ALA A 86 -21.77 -13.43 7.89
C ALA A 86 -21.15 -12.21 8.58
N ARG A 87 -20.12 -11.59 7.97
CA ARG A 87 -19.37 -10.47 8.54
C ARG A 87 -20.03 -9.12 8.31
N PHE A 88 -21.06 -9.01 7.46
CA PHE A 88 -21.70 -7.73 7.15
C PHE A 88 -23.20 -7.89 6.99
N LYS A 89 -23.94 -6.80 7.22
CA LYS A 89 -25.35 -6.64 6.86
C LYS A 89 -25.56 -5.33 6.12
N VAL A 90 -26.70 -5.22 5.44
CA VAL A 90 -27.12 -3.98 4.80
C VAL A 90 -27.17 -2.84 5.83
N GLY A 91 -26.59 -1.70 5.47
CA GLY A 91 -26.45 -0.53 6.34
C GLY A 91 -25.10 -0.43 7.06
N ASP A 92 -24.31 -1.49 7.11
CA ASP A 92 -22.97 -1.44 7.71
C ASP A 92 -22.04 -0.52 6.89
N LYS A 93 -21.10 0.13 7.59
CA LYS A 93 -19.99 0.88 6.98
C LYS A 93 -18.86 -0.09 6.64
N ALA A 94 -18.50 -0.13 5.37
CA ALA A 94 -17.46 -1.03 4.86
C ALA A 94 -16.41 -0.26 4.06
N GLY A 95 -15.18 -0.75 4.10
CA GLY A 95 -14.09 -0.29 3.26
C GLY A 95 -13.43 -1.42 2.48
N VAL A 96 -12.76 -1.06 1.40
CA VAL A 96 -12.00 -1.96 0.52
C VAL A 96 -10.63 -1.34 0.27
N GLY A 97 -9.57 -2.07 0.61
CA GLY A 97 -8.18 -1.65 0.42
C GLY A 97 -7.65 -1.99 -0.96
N CYS A 98 -6.36 -2.36 -1.05
CA CYS A 98 -5.68 -2.66 -2.31
C CYS A 98 -6.00 -4.04 -2.92
N LEU A 99 -6.56 -4.96 -2.13
CA LEU A 99 -6.76 -6.35 -2.52
C LEU A 99 -8.23 -6.73 -2.41
N ILE A 100 -8.70 -7.52 -3.37
CA ILE A 100 -10.08 -8.04 -3.44
C ILE A 100 -10.14 -9.55 -3.63
N GLY A 101 -8.98 -10.21 -3.68
CA GLY A 101 -8.87 -11.64 -3.93
C GLY A 101 -7.47 -12.18 -3.65
N SER A 102 -7.42 -13.48 -3.39
CA SER A 102 -6.19 -14.28 -3.26
C SER A 102 -6.51 -15.75 -3.60
N CYS A 103 -5.52 -16.64 -3.57
CA CYS A 103 -5.78 -18.06 -3.80
C CYS A 103 -6.51 -18.77 -2.63
N GLY A 104 -6.53 -18.17 -1.44
CA GLY A 104 -7.17 -18.71 -0.23
C GLY A 104 -6.57 -19.99 0.36
N LYS A 105 -5.52 -20.57 -0.22
CA LYS A 105 -5.04 -21.92 0.15
C LYS A 105 -3.52 -22.08 0.29
N CYS A 106 -2.72 -21.10 -0.10
CA CYS A 106 -1.27 -21.14 0.13
C CYS A 106 -0.96 -20.80 1.59
N GLU A 107 0.26 -21.09 2.04
CA GLU A 107 0.75 -20.78 3.40
C GLU A 107 0.46 -19.32 3.79
N ASN A 108 0.87 -18.37 2.95
CA ASN A 108 0.57 -16.94 3.19
C ASN A 108 -0.94 -16.64 3.36
N CYS A 109 -1.84 -17.35 2.66
CA CYS A 109 -3.27 -17.12 2.84
C CYS A 109 -3.83 -17.81 4.09
N GLN A 110 -3.21 -18.89 4.56
CA GLN A 110 -3.61 -19.57 5.79
C GLN A 110 -3.10 -18.83 7.03
N ASP A 111 -2.05 -18.03 6.87
CA ASP A 111 -1.44 -17.21 7.92
C ASP A 111 -1.93 -15.75 7.93
N ASP A 112 -3.08 -15.44 7.29
CA ASP A 112 -3.66 -14.08 7.19
C ASP A 112 -2.70 -13.04 6.56
N MET A 113 -1.87 -13.49 5.61
CA MET A 113 -0.82 -12.74 4.93
C MET A 113 -1.07 -12.73 3.41
N GLU A 114 -2.33 -12.55 3.00
CA GLU A 114 -2.77 -12.63 1.59
C GLU A 114 -2.08 -11.61 0.69
N SER A 115 -1.57 -10.50 1.25
CA SER A 115 -0.75 -9.53 0.51
C SER A 115 0.55 -10.11 -0.04
N TYR A 116 1.00 -11.24 0.49
CA TYR A 116 2.18 -11.99 0.02
C TYR A 116 1.78 -13.18 -0.86
N CYS A 117 0.50 -13.35 -1.20
CA CYS A 117 0.06 -14.38 -2.12
C CYS A 117 0.56 -14.08 -3.55
N SER A 118 1.06 -15.08 -4.27
CA SER A 118 1.45 -14.94 -5.68
C SER A 118 0.27 -14.79 -6.65
N LYS A 119 -0.96 -14.95 -6.16
CA LYS A 119 -2.22 -14.83 -6.92
C LYS A 119 -3.15 -13.80 -6.29
N THR A 120 -2.59 -12.68 -5.81
CA THR A 120 -3.38 -11.54 -5.35
C THR A 120 -4.19 -10.96 -6.50
N VAL A 121 -5.41 -10.53 -6.18
CA VAL A 121 -6.28 -9.78 -7.10
C VAL A 121 -6.41 -8.37 -6.55
N TYR A 122 -6.07 -7.39 -7.37
CA TYR A 122 -6.08 -5.97 -6.98
C TYR A 122 -7.44 -5.32 -7.23
N THR A 123 -7.74 -4.30 -6.44
CA THR A 123 -9.01 -3.54 -6.45
C THR A 123 -9.31 -2.90 -7.81
N TYR A 124 -8.29 -2.56 -8.57
CA TYR A 124 -8.38 -2.31 -10.00
C TYR A 124 -7.19 -3.00 -10.69
N THR A 125 -7.34 -3.34 -11.96
CA THR A 125 -6.28 -4.07 -12.66
C THR A 125 -5.08 -3.16 -12.84
N ILE A 126 -3.95 -3.62 -12.31
CA ILE A 126 -2.67 -2.93 -12.40
C ILE A 126 -1.76 -3.52 -13.49
N PHE A 127 -1.93 -4.78 -13.89
CA PHE A 127 -1.21 -5.45 -14.97
C PHE A 127 -2.07 -6.57 -15.59
N ASP A 128 -1.75 -7.02 -16.80
CA ASP A 128 -2.49 -8.08 -17.49
C ASP A 128 -2.18 -9.46 -16.90
N ASP A 129 -3.20 -10.08 -16.31
CA ASP A 129 -3.15 -11.44 -15.78
C ASP A 129 -4.02 -12.42 -16.60
N GLY A 130 -4.53 -11.99 -17.76
CA GLY A 130 -5.46 -12.75 -18.60
C GLY A 130 -6.88 -12.84 -18.03
N GLY A 131 -7.17 -12.15 -16.93
CA GLY A 131 -8.48 -12.06 -16.30
C GLY A 131 -9.34 -10.90 -16.80
N ALA A 132 -10.56 -10.81 -16.27
CA ALA A 132 -11.42 -9.66 -16.51
C ALA A 132 -10.85 -8.40 -15.82
N ASN A 133 -10.96 -7.25 -16.49
CA ASN A 133 -10.48 -5.98 -15.95
C ASN A 133 -11.28 -5.57 -14.71
N ASN A 134 -10.59 -5.31 -13.60
CA ASN A 134 -11.17 -4.81 -12.35
C ASN A 134 -11.17 -3.28 -12.38
N TYR A 135 -12.32 -2.69 -12.05
CA TYR A 135 -12.51 -1.24 -11.95
C TYR A 135 -12.58 -0.79 -10.50
N GLY A 136 -11.83 0.24 -10.14
CA GLY A 136 -11.61 0.72 -8.77
C GLY A 136 -12.71 1.59 -8.20
N GLY A 137 -12.36 2.29 -7.13
CA GLY A 137 -13.24 3.07 -6.27
C GLY A 137 -13.67 4.44 -6.80
N TYR A 138 -13.12 4.91 -7.92
CA TYR A 138 -13.61 6.14 -8.58
C TYR A 138 -14.90 5.83 -9.37
N SER A 139 -15.85 5.18 -8.69
CA SER A 139 -17.13 4.74 -9.20
C SER A 139 -18.23 4.87 -8.14
N ASP A 140 -19.47 4.59 -8.50
CA ASP A 140 -20.65 4.71 -7.64
C ASP A 140 -20.92 3.48 -6.76
N VAL A 141 -20.55 2.30 -7.26
CA VAL A 141 -20.79 1.01 -6.59
C VAL A 141 -19.55 0.13 -6.66
N TYR A 142 -19.34 -0.70 -5.64
CA TYR A 142 -18.30 -1.73 -5.60
C TYR A 142 -18.88 -3.07 -5.13
N VAL A 143 -18.38 -4.18 -5.68
CA VAL A 143 -18.79 -5.54 -5.27
C VAL A 143 -17.54 -6.32 -4.90
N VAL A 144 -17.49 -6.83 -3.67
CA VAL A 144 -16.29 -7.49 -3.13
C VAL A 144 -16.70 -8.67 -2.26
N ASN A 145 -15.85 -9.68 -2.21
CA ASN A 145 -16.00 -10.78 -1.26
C ASN A 145 -15.86 -10.24 0.18
N GLU A 146 -16.71 -10.68 1.10
CA GLU A 146 -16.72 -10.17 2.49
C GLU A 146 -15.38 -10.34 3.20
N HIS A 147 -14.55 -11.30 2.76
CA HIS A 147 -13.23 -11.55 3.31
C HIS A 147 -12.31 -10.33 3.20
N PHE A 148 -12.34 -9.69 2.04
CA PHE A 148 -11.52 -8.53 1.68
C PHE A 148 -12.19 -7.19 2.02
N ALA A 149 -13.40 -7.21 2.56
CA ALA A 149 -14.06 -6.03 3.09
C ALA A 149 -13.70 -5.80 4.56
N ILE A 150 -13.45 -4.54 4.91
CA ILE A 150 -13.06 -4.10 6.24
C ILE A 150 -14.22 -3.34 6.88
N ARG A 151 -14.59 -3.66 8.12
CA ARG A 151 -15.57 -2.87 8.88
C ARG A 151 -14.97 -1.53 9.28
N ILE A 152 -15.67 -0.45 8.99
CA ILE A 152 -15.25 0.89 9.41
C ILE A 152 -15.86 1.21 10.78
N PRO A 153 -15.04 1.48 11.82
CA PRO A 153 -15.55 1.81 13.15
C PRO A 153 -16.45 3.05 13.15
N ASP A 154 -17.50 3.03 13.98
CA ASP A 154 -18.48 4.12 14.01
C ASP A 154 -17.91 5.47 14.47
N ASN A 155 -16.86 5.44 15.28
CA ASN A 155 -16.14 6.61 15.77
C ASN A 155 -15.08 7.14 14.79
N LEU A 156 -14.91 6.50 13.63
CA LEU A 156 -13.98 6.94 12.60
C LEU A 156 -14.76 7.69 11.50
N SER A 157 -14.33 8.91 11.18
CA SER A 157 -14.89 9.65 10.05
C SER A 157 -14.68 8.87 8.75
N LEU A 158 -15.73 8.69 7.94
CA LEU A 158 -15.65 7.88 6.71
C LEU A 158 -14.56 8.39 5.74
N GLY A 159 -14.53 9.71 5.49
CA GLY A 159 -13.51 10.32 4.63
C GLY A 159 -12.10 10.20 5.20
N GLY A 160 -11.91 10.39 6.51
CA GLY A 160 -10.60 10.24 7.15
C GLY A 160 -10.14 8.79 7.29
N GLY A 161 -11.07 7.83 7.22
CA GLY A 161 -10.77 6.40 7.27
C GLY A 161 -10.27 5.82 5.94
N ALA A 162 -10.67 6.40 4.81
CA ALA A 162 -10.30 5.91 3.47
C ALA A 162 -8.77 5.78 3.28
N PRO A 163 -7.94 6.81 3.58
CA PRO A 163 -6.48 6.70 3.44
C PRO A 163 -5.82 5.66 4.34
N LEU A 164 -6.51 5.20 5.40
CA LEU A 164 -5.97 4.17 6.29
C LEU A 164 -5.94 2.79 5.61
N LEU A 165 -6.77 2.57 4.58
CA LEU A 165 -6.92 1.30 3.86
C LEU A 165 -5.75 1.01 2.92
N CYS A 166 -4.91 2.00 2.64
CA CYS A 166 -3.65 1.87 1.91
C CYS A 166 -2.50 2.41 2.74
N ALA A 167 -2.31 3.74 2.77
CA ALA A 167 -1.16 4.35 3.44
C ALA A 167 -1.10 4.01 4.94
N GLY A 168 -2.25 3.91 5.62
CA GLY A 168 -2.29 3.58 7.04
C GLY A 168 -1.79 2.17 7.33
N ILE A 169 -2.34 1.16 6.66
CA ILE A 169 -1.89 -0.23 6.84
C ILE A 169 -0.45 -0.44 6.37
N THR A 170 0.00 0.26 5.32
CA THR A 170 1.39 0.20 4.83
C THR A 170 2.40 0.62 5.90
N VAL A 171 2.10 1.62 6.72
CA VAL A 171 3.01 2.04 7.80
C VAL A 171 2.77 1.29 9.10
N PHE A 172 1.53 0.87 9.38
CA PHE A 172 1.18 0.15 10.60
C PHE A 172 1.73 -1.29 10.60
N SER A 173 1.61 -2.00 9.47
CA SER A 173 2.04 -3.39 9.36
C SER A 173 3.52 -3.61 9.73
N PRO A 174 4.51 -2.89 9.14
CA PRO A 174 5.90 -3.04 9.54
C PRO A 174 6.15 -2.60 10.99
N MET A 175 5.44 -1.59 11.51
CA MET A 175 5.57 -1.21 12.92
C MET A 175 5.21 -2.38 13.85
N LYS A 176 4.09 -3.07 13.58
CA LYS A 176 3.70 -4.25 14.35
C LYS A 176 4.63 -5.43 14.12
N TYR A 177 4.94 -5.75 12.86
CA TYR A 177 5.74 -6.92 12.49
C TYR A 177 7.14 -6.88 13.11
N PHE A 178 7.80 -5.70 13.09
CA PHE A 178 9.13 -5.53 13.66
C PHE A 178 9.14 -5.16 15.15
N GLY A 179 7.97 -5.08 15.80
CA GLY A 179 7.84 -4.71 17.22
C GLY A 179 8.25 -3.26 17.52
N LEU A 180 8.06 -2.36 16.54
CA LEU A 180 8.29 -0.92 16.63
C LEU A 180 7.04 -0.16 17.10
N ASP A 181 6.31 -0.72 18.05
CA ASP A 181 5.01 -0.24 18.53
C ASP A 181 4.97 -0.01 20.05
N LYS A 182 6.14 0.08 20.68
CA LYS A 182 6.29 0.25 22.13
C LYS A 182 6.55 1.71 22.49
N ALA A 183 5.91 2.15 23.57
CA ALA A 183 6.13 3.49 24.12
C ALA A 183 7.59 3.72 24.49
N GLY A 184 8.07 4.96 24.29
CA GLY A 184 9.44 5.36 24.57
C GLY A 184 10.47 4.98 23.50
N MET A 185 10.11 4.17 22.49
CA MET A 185 10.97 3.93 21.34
C MET A 185 11.16 5.20 20.51
N HIS A 186 12.27 5.27 19.77
CA HIS A 186 12.59 6.38 18.87
C HIS A 186 12.44 5.92 17.41
N LEU A 187 11.61 6.60 16.64
CA LEU A 187 11.35 6.32 15.22
C LEU A 187 11.77 7.49 14.33
N GLY A 188 12.61 7.20 13.34
CA GLY A 188 12.88 8.12 12.22
C GLY A 188 11.87 7.89 11.09
N VAL A 189 11.25 8.96 10.59
CA VAL A 189 10.34 8.93 9.44
C VAL A 189 10.95 9.75 8.32
N VAL A 190 11.39 9.08 7.25
CA VAL A 190 11.99 9.74 6.08
C VAL A 190 10.90 10.13 5.08
N GLY A 191 10.77 11.43 4.83
CA GLY A 191 9.76 12.02 3.97
C GLY A 191 8.42 12.29 4.67
N LEU A 192 7.79 13.42 4.34
CA LEU A 192 6.53 13.87 4.97
C LEU A 192 5.41 14.08 3.92
N GLY A 193 4.99 12.96 3.33
CA GLY A 193 3.86 12.86 2.40
C GLY A 193 2.71 12.00 2.94
N GLY A 194 1.98 11.30 2.06
CA GLY A 194 0.84 10.44 2.43
C GLY A 194 1.19 9.34 3.44
N LEU A 195 2.25 8.58 3.19
CA LEU A 195 2.74 7.56 4.13
C LEU A 195 3.37 8.19 5.38
N GLY A 196 4.26 9.17 5.17
CA GLY A 196 5.03 9.80 6.24
C GLY A 196 4.16 10.42 7.33
N HIS A 197 3.11 11.16 6.98
CA HIS A 197 2.26 11.79 7.99
C HIS A 197 1.46 10.77 8.82
N LEU A 198 1.04 9.64 8.22
CA LEU A 198 0.39 8.55 8.95
C LEU A 198 1.39 7.79 9.83
N ALA A 199 2.62 7.59 9.37
CA ALA A 199 3.68 6.99 10.19
C ALA A 199 3.93 7.82 11.45
N VAL A 200 4.02 9.16 11.33
CA VAL A 200 4.12 10.05 12.49
C VAL A 200 2.91 9.88 13.41
N LYS A 201 1.68 9.93 12.88
CA LYS A 201 0.45 9.79 13.69
C LYS A 201 0.39 8.45 14.45
N PHE A 202 0.67 7.33 13.80
CA PHE A 202 0.69 6.02 14.46
C PHE A 202 1.79 5.93 15.52
N ALA A 203 3.01 6.38 15.21
CA ALA A 203 4.12 6.35 16.16
C ALA A 203 3.85 7.23 17.39
N LYS A 204 3.27 8.43 17.21
CA LYS A 204 2.82 9.27 18.33
C LYS A 204 1.73 8.58 19.14
N ALA A 205 0.77 7.91 18.50
CA ALA A 205 -0.27 7.15 19.18
C ALA A 205 0.29 5.95 19.99
N PHE A 206 1.40 5.35 19.55
CA PHE A 206 2.14 4.34 20.32
C PHE A 206 2.99 4.92 21.47
N GLY A 207 3.04 6.24 21.64
CA GLY A 207 3.85 6.89 22.67
C GLY A 207 5.34 6.92 22.35
N MET A 208 5.71 6.88 21.07
CA MET A 208 7.09 6.96 20.61
C MET A 208 7.57 8.41 20.53
N LYS A 209 8.89 8.58 20.54
CA LYS A 209 9.56 9.81 20.08
C LYS A 209 9.80 9.70 18.59
N VAL A 210 9.35 10.69 17.83
CA VAL A 210 9.34 10.67 16.38
C VAL A 210 10.19 11.80 15.85
N THR A 211 11.10 11.45 14.96
CA THR A 211 11.89 12.44 14.21
C THR A 211 11.56 12.34 12.74
N VAL A 212 11.17 13.47 12.15
CA VAL A 212 10.94 13.56 10.71
C VAL A 212 12.26 13.95 10.04
N ILE A 213 12.65 13.20 9.01
CA ILE A 213 13.84 13.46 8.20
C ILE A 213 13.34 13.86 6.81
N SER A 214 13.72 15.04 6.33
CA SER A 214 13.18 15.61 5.08
C SER A 214 14.26 16.30 4.27
N THR A 215 14.13 16.27 2.95
CA THR A 215 14.92 17.14 2.05
C THR A 215 14.39 18.58 2.02
N SER A 216 13.15 18.80 2.45
CA SER A 216 12.43 20.08 2.32
C SER A 216 12.26 20.75 3.69
N PRO A 217 13.03 21.81 4.01
CA PRO A 217 12.90 22.55 5.26
C PRO A 217 11.50 23.13 5.51
N SER A 218 10.76 23.42 4.43
CA SER A 218 9.38 23.92 4.50
C SER A 218 8.40 22.99 5.22
N LYS A 219 8.72 21.69 5.33
CA LYS A 219 7.92 20.69 6.04
C LYS A 219 8.08 20.73 7.57
N HIS A 220 8.99 21.54 8.10
CA HIS A 220 9.25 21.64 9.54
C HIS A 220 7.98 22.02 10.34
N HIS A 221 7.26 23.06 9.90
CA HIS A 221 6.05 23.52 10.61
C HIS A 221 4.97 22.43 10.66
N GLU A 222 4.72 21.75 9.53
CA GLU A 222 3.78 20.63 9.48
C GLU A 222 4.20 19.50 10.42
N ALA A 223 5.49 19.13 10.42
CA ALA A 223 6.02 18.06 11.27
C ALA A 223 5.87 18.37 12.76
N ILE A 224 6.35 19.52 13.22
CA ILE A 224 6.41 19.86 14.64
C ILE A 224 5.08 20.35 15.16
N GLU A 225 4.43 21.29 14.46
CA GLU A 225 3.23 21.95 14.98
C GLU A 225 1.95 21.18 14.70
N GLN A 226 1.82 20.55 13.54
CA GLN A 226 0.57 19.88 13.16
C GLN A 226 0.59 18.40 13.52
N LEU A 227 1.68 17.70 13.21
CA LEU A 227 1.83 16.27 13.44
C LEU A 227 2.46 15.92 14.79
N LYS A 228 3.00 16.92 15.51
CA LYS A 228 3.60 16.76 16.84
C LYS A 228 4.77 15.79 16.86
N ALA A 229 5.57 15.77 15.79
CA ALA A 229 6.89 15.15 15.82
C ALA A 229 7.77 15.85 16.86
N ASP A 230 8.67 15.09 17.49
CA ASP A 230 9.54 15.58 18.57
C ASP A 230 10.80 16.25 18.01
N SER A 231 11.19 15.92 16.78
CA SER A 231 12.34 16.51 16.11
C SER A 231 12.17 16.53 14.59
N PHE A 232 12.91 17.40 13.93
CA PHE A 232 12.94 17.50 12.47
C PHE A 232 14.39 17.68 12.02
N ILE A 233 14.81 16.88 11.03
CA ILE A 233 16.16 16.91 10.47
C ILE A 233 16.08 17.19 8.98
N VAL A 234 16.90 18.12 8.51
CA VAL A 234 17.11 18.36 7.09
C VAL A 234 18.21 17.42 6.59
N SER A 235 17.89 16.50 5.69
CA SER A 235 18.78 15.38 5.32
C SER A 235 20.09 15.81 4.63
N HIS A 236 20.16 17.03 4.08
CA HIS A 236 21.37 17.59 3.48
C HIS A 236 22.18 18.48 4.44
N ASP A 237 21.73 18.62 5.70
CA ASP A 237 22.51 19.26 6.76
C ASP A 237 23.29 18.18 7.52
N MET A 238 24.53 17.96 7.10
CA MET A 238 25.42 16.95 7.68
C MET A 238 25.62 17.13 9.19
N LYS A 239 25.62 18.36 9.70
CA LYS A 239 25.79 18.62 11.13
C LYS A 239 24.59 18.10 11.93
N GLN A 240 23.38 18.30 11.42
CA GLN A 240 22.18 17.74 12.06
C GLN A 240 22.19 16.21 12.02
N MET A 241 22.62 15.61 10.91
CA MET A 241 22.70 14.15 10.76
C MET A 241 23.70 13.53 11.74
N GLU A 242 24.90 14.11 11.89
CA GLU A 242 25.94 13.63 12.82
C GLU A 242 25.48 13.67 14.28
N VAL A 243 24.82 14.75 14.71
CA VAL A 243 24.32 14.89 16.10
C VAL A 243 23.31 13.81 16.47
N HIS A 244 22.60 13.24 15.49
CA HIS A 244 21.57 12.24 15.73
C HIS A 244 21.98 10.80 15.34
N GLU A 245 23.22 10.57 14.93
CA GLU A 245 23.72 9.25 14.49
C GLU A 245 23.62 8.19 15.60
N GLU A 246 24.02 8.53 16.83
CA GLU A 246 23.97 7.64 18.00
C GLU A 246 22.54 7.32 18.47
N GLN A 247 21.58 8.21 18.18
CA GLN A 247 20.20 8.09 18.64
C GLN A 247 19.43 7.02 17.84
N TYR A 248 19.76 6.83 16.56
CA TYR A 248 19.08 5.85 15.70
C TYR A 248 19.85 4.54 15.57
N THR A 249 21.16 4.49 15.79
CA THR A 249 21.91 3.22 15.75
C THR A 249 21.43 2.20 16.78
N ARG A 250 20.83 2.64 17.90
CA ARG A 250 20.18 1.74 18.88
C ARG A 250 18.78 1.26 18.50
N SER A 251 18.08 1.92 17.58
CA SER A 251 16.73 1.51 17.12
C SER A 251 16.69 1.02 15.67
N PHE A 252 17.79 1.13 14.92
CA PHE A 252 17.86 0.75 13.50
C PHE A 252 18.60 -0.58 13.23
N LEU A 253 19.27 -1.20 14.21
CA LEU A 253 20.07 -2.40 13.99
C LEU A 253 19.85 -3.47 15.06
N SER A 254 18.93 -4.39 14.80
CA SER A 254 19.11 -5.79 15.25
C SER A 254 18.17 -6.83 14.60
N LYS A 255 17.19 -6.46 13.76
CA LYS A 255 16.27 -7.45 13.14
C LYS A 255 15.89 -7.22 11.67
N VAL A 256 16.78 -6.62 10.89
CA VAL A 256 16.68 -6.68 9.42
C VAL A 256 17.82 -7.53 8.89
N HIS A 257 17.62 -8.85 8.83
CA HIS A 257 18.39 -9.66 7.91
C HIS A 257 17.90 -9.32 6.49
N SER A 258 18.85 -8.99 5.62
CA SER A 258 18.72 -8.61 4.20
C SER A 258 18.80 -7.11 3.93
N ILE A 259 20.03 -6.60 4.02
CA ILE A 259 20.52 -5.30 3.53
C ILE A 259 20.96 -5.41 2.05
N PRO A 260 20.05 -5.63 1.07
CA PRO A 260 20.34 -5.11 -0.29
C PRO A 260 19.36 -4.04 -0.77
N LEU A 261 18.13 -3.98 -0.22
CA LEU A 261 17.08 -3.13 -0.79
C LEU A 261 17.20 -1.64 -0.43
N LEU A 262 17.76 -1.33 0.75
CA LEU A 262 17.99 0.04 1.19
C LEU A 262 19.16 0.70 0.45
N VAL A 263 20.17 -0.07 0.02
CA VAL A 263 21.31 0.44 -0.77
C VAL A 263 20.85 0.83 -2.18
N PHE A 264 19.92 0.08 -2.76
CA PHE A 264 19.33 0.38 -4.08
C PHE A 264 18.52 1.70 -4.10
N LEU A 265 17.97 2.14 -2.96
CA LEU A 265 17.24 3.41 -2.85
C LEU A 265 18.17 4.62 -2.70
N PHE A 266 19.40 4.44 -2.20
CA PHE A 266 20.42 5.49 -2.17
C PHE A 266 21.14 5.65 -3.53
N ASP A 267 21.20 4.60 -4.35
CA ASP A 267 21.83 4.63 -5.68
C ASP A 267 21.06 5.46 -6.73
N LEU A 268 19.76 5.67 -6.56
CA LEU A 268 18.94 6.50 -7.45
C LEU A 268 19.21 8.02 -7.31
N ALA A 269 20.04 8.43 -6.35
CA ALA A 269 20.39 9.84 -6.10
C ALA A 269 21.65 10.33 -6.84
N GLY A 270 22.22 9.54 -7.76
CA GLY A 270 23.17 10.04 -8.76
C GLY A 270 24.59 10.31 -8.25
N CYS A 271 25.29 9.27 -7.81
CA CYS A 271 26.75 9.30 -7.66
C CYS A 271 27.38 8.25 -8.60
N ASP A 272 28.04 8.73 -9.66
CA ASP A 272 28.88 7.92 -10.54
C ASP A 272 29.99 7.25 -9.72
N TRP A 273 29.95 5.92 -9.63
CA TRP A 273 31.09 5.12 -9.17
C TRP A 273 31.47 4.12 -10.26
N HIS A 274 32.70 4.28 -10.75
CA HIS A 274 33.30 3.44 -11.77
C HIS A 274 33.22 1.95 -11.40
N HIS A 275 32.61 1.18 -12.29
CA HIS A 275 32.35 -0.25 -12.17
C HIS A 275 33.61 -1.06 -12.55
N GLU A 276 34.34 -1.61 -11.58
CA GLU A 276 35.26 -2.73 -11.82
C GLU A 276 34.69 -4.05 -11.25
N ARG A 277 34.18 -4.83 -12.21
CA ARG A 277 33.81 -6.26 -12.24
C ARG A 277 33.98 -7.09 -10.95
N TYR A 278 32.84 -7.51 -10.37
CA TYR A 278 32.73 -8.79 -9.67
C TYR A 278 32.48 -9.93 -10.67
N HIS A 279 33.51 -10.76 -10.92
CA HIS A 279 33.31 -12.12 -11.39
C HIS A 279 33.18 -13.06 -10.19
N ARG A 280 32.13 -13.89 -10.24
CA ARG A 280 31.90 -15.08 -9.43
C ARG A 280 33.18 -15.91 -9.31
N HIS A 281 33.50 -16.43 -8.12
CA HIS A 281 33.63 -17.87 -7.84
C HIS A 281 33.98 -18.11 -6.36
N CYS A 282 33.11 -18.84 -5.70
CA CYS A 282 33.35 -19.46 -4.41
C CYS A 282 34.27 -20.68 -4.64
N ARG A 283 35.51 -20.66 -4.11
CA ARG A 283 36.29 -21.87 -3.81
C ARG A 283 37.17 -21.64 -2.59
N CYS A 284 36.85 -22.36 -1.52
CA CYS A 284 37.72 -22.57 -0.38
C CYS A 284 38.35 -23.95 -0.56
N SER A 285 39.68 -24.05 -0.74
CA SER A 285 40.46 -25.25 -0.38
C SER A 285 41.97 -24.98 -0.48
N SER A 286 42.60 -24.94 0.70
CA SER A 286 43.88 -25.55 1.09
C SER A 286 45.13 -25.48 0.19
N SER A 287 46.20 -25.03 0.85
CA SER A 287 47.56 -25.61 0.90
C SER A 287 48.68 -25.03 0.01
N SER A 288 49.77 -24.72 0.73
CA SER A 288 51.19 -24.71 0.38
C SER A 288 51.68 -23.81 -0.77
N LYS A 289 52.43 -22.75 -0.41
CA LYS A 289 53.70 -22.46 -1.06
C LYS A 289 54.76 -22.05 -0.04
N ALA A 290 55.81 -22.86 -0.01
CA ALA A 290 57.12 -22.51 0.52
C ALA A 290 57.86 -21.59 -0.47
N THR A 291 58.63 -20.65 0.07
CA THR A 291 59.93 -20.11 -0.40
C THR A 291 60.19 -19.98 -1.91
N ALA A 292 60.35 -18.74 -2.37
CA ALA A 292 61.66 -18.12 -2.69
C ALA A 292 61.44 -16.62 -2.94
#